data_AF-A0A3D8HWN6-F1
#
_entry.id   AF-A0A3D8HWN6-F1
#
_cell.length_a   1.000
_cell.length_b   1.000
_cell.length_c   1.000
_cell.angle_alpha   90.00
_cell.angle_beta   90.00
_cell.angle_gamma   90.00
#
_symmetry.space_group_name_H-M   'P 1'
#
loop_
_entity.id
_entity.type
_entity.pdbx_description
1 polymer ?
#
loop_
_entity_poly.entity_id
_entity_poly.type
_entity_poly.pdbx_seq_one_letter_code
_entity_poly.pdbx_strand_id
1 'polypeptide(L)'
;MKKIIKKLYKIRFFYIIINHLYNFYITSKILNPYIRGYKLKRLDGELNFFIDKILKKENFALVRNADGEHAIMLGRSVVAQEKWVSPNYVSKLGVSIYNSLDVEDDKFYYAIPCPCCDREAYYWYSSRIKSSNITFSNIWVNCNFKYFKSKFELIKRDAVLIANFSASGAKIGNLNIIKHYAIDNDCISFWENHAREMIDSIKSDFKDSRDLLFVVSAGPMSSPIIKELFLDNPNNTYVDFGSSIDSYYHKEVTRPYQDRHSIFGSRNCYMYEDFNCDVSVVFTLYKRGDVLKEQVNALLNQSIKPKELILFIDTPNKKDSDVIEEEIPKDLESIFDNIIRVNYNVGVWGRFAGGLLSKSKYICFFDDDTIPAYRYLENCHYETLKKDGLYGGIGILSNSLDKYPFDLAHRTIGWNDNPPFALRNKKTIRVDFAGHCWFLKKDYLGAMWIGSNEFYKLNNVAEDVYLSFALKKYLNINTYVPPHNDTCFFSSTKGHEYGKDESAISTNKANLLKMNEALKTLKYKYGMREVSFSFKWYLIYLGRRIATKMIKDEKKLDSLKNKIKSKLRK
;
A
#
# COMPACT_ATOMS: atom_id res chain seq x y z
N MET A 1 31.07 0.10 41.03
CA MET A 1 29.62 0.42 41.09
C MET A 1 29.27 1.82 40.53
N LYS A 2 29.68 2.95 41.14
CA LYS A 2 29.33 4.32 40.66
C LYS A 2 29.69 4.60 39.18
N LYS A 3 30.84 4.12 38.68
CA LYS A 3 31.23 4.24 37.26
C LYS A 3 30.31 3.45 36.31
N ILE A 4 29.84 2.26 36.73
CA ILE A 4 28.92 1.41 35.96
C ILE A 4 27.54 2.07 35.90
N ILE A 5 27.05 2.57 37.04
CA ILE A 5 25.80 3.34 37.12
C ILE A 5 25.85 4.55 36.17
N LYS A 6 26.91 5.37 36.22
CA LYS A 6 27.07 6.53 35.32
C LYS A 6 27.10 6.14 33.83
N LYS A 7 27.71 5.01 33.48
CA LYS A 7 27.74 4.47 32.11
C LYS A 7 26.35 4.00 31.66
N LEU A 8 25.62 3.29 32.52
CA LEU A 8 24.24 2.85 32.28
C LEU A 8 23.28 4.05 32.12
N TYR A 9 23.41 5.07 32.96
CA TYR A 9 22.65 6.32 32.82
C TYR A 9 22.94 7.03 31.49
N LYS A 10 24.21 7.08 31.07
CA LYS A 10 24.59 7.68 29.79
C LYS A 10 23.97 6.91 28.61
N ILE A 11 24.00 5.57 28.64
CA ILE A 11 23.37 4.71 27.63
C ILE A 11 21.86 4.95 27.58
N ARG A 12 21.19 4.96 28.74
CA ARG A 12 19.74 5.22 28.85
C ARG A 12 19.37 6.62 28.34
N PHE A 13 20.18 7.63 28.65
CA PHE A 13 19.97 9.00 28.16
C PHE A 13 20.07 9.09 26.63
N PHE A 14 21.10 8.49 26.02
CA PHE A 14 21.21 8.42 24.56
C PHE A 14 20.05 7.65 23.92
N TYR A 15 19.65 6.53 24.52
CA TYR A 15 18.50 5.75 24.06
C TYR A 15 17.21 6.60 24.01
N ILE A 16 16.94 7.35 25.09
CA ILE A 16 15.79 8.26 25.17
C ILE A 16 15.87 9.34 24.07
N ILE A 17 17.03 9.98 23.91
CA ILE A 17 17.23 11.00 22.87
C ILE A 17 17.00 10.42 21.47
N ILE A 18 17.56 9.25 21.17
CA ILE A 18 17.41 8.60 19.86
C ILE A 18 15.92 8.33 19.57
N ASN A 19 15.18 7.79 20.55
CA ASN A 19 13.73 7.56 20.39
C ASN A 19 12.97 8.87 20.14
N HIS A 20 13.28 9.94 20.87
CA HIS A 20 12.64 11.24 20.66
C HIS A 20 12.98 11.85 19.29
N LEU A 21 14.24 11.78 18.85
CA LEU A 21 14.65 12.25 17.53
C LEU A 21 14.00 11.45 16.40
N TYR A 22 13.89 10.12 16.56
CA TYR A 22 13.21 9.26 15.62
C TYR A 22 11.71 9.61 15.52
N ASN A 23 11.03 9.73 16.65
CA ASN A 23 9.62 10.10 16.69
C ASN A 23 9.41 11.52 16.12
N PHE A 24 10.29 12.48 16.42
CA PHE A 24 10.27 13.82 15.83
C PHE A 24 10.43 13.77 14.31
N TYR A 25 11.40 13.01 13.80
CA TYR A 25 11.62 12.86 12.36
C TYR A 25 10.38 12.33 11.64
N ILE A 26 9.73 11.29 12.18
CA ILE A 26 8.56 10.66 11.55
C ILE A 26 7.32 11.55 11.61
N THR A 27 7.15 12.35 12.66
CA THR A 27 5.89 13.07 12.92
C THR A 27 5.95 14.55 12.57
N SER A 28 7.15 15.09 12.31
CA SER A 28 7.38 16.49 11.97
C SER A 28 7.03 16.80 10.50
N LYS A 29 6.11 17.74 10.28
CA LYS A 29 5.79 18.28 8.94
C LYS A 29 6.99 18.97 8.26
N ILE A 30 7.99 19.38 9.05
CA ILE A 30 9.21 20.01 8.55
C ILE A 30 10.12 18.94 7.93
N LEU A 31 10.29 17.79 8.59
CA LEU A 31 11.27 16.79 8.18
C LEU A 31 10.68 15.67 7.32
N ASN A 32 9.43 15.27 7.58
CA ASN A 32 8.78 14.19 6.86
C ASN A 32 8.03 14.73 5.62
N PRO A 33 8.51 14.46 4.40
CA PRO A 33 7.90 14.97 3.19
C PRO A 33 6.53 14.34 2.87
N TYR A 34 6.19 13.19 3.45
CA TYR A 34 4.91 12.50 3.20
C TYR A 34 3.74 13.16 3.93
N ILE A 35 4.00 13.98 4.94
CA ILE A 35 2.96 14.67 5.71
C ILE A 35 3.01 16.19 5.55
N ARG A 36 4.00 16.70 4.83
CA ARG A 36 4.16 18.12 4.57
C ARG A 36 3.02 18.58 3.65
N GLY A 37 2.30 19.62 4.05
CA GLY A 37 1.18 20.15 3.29
C GLY A 37 -0.15 19.40 3.48
N TYR A 38 -0.18 18.33 4.27
CA TYR A 38 -1.41 17.59 4.58
C TYR A 38 -2.00 18.00 5.94
N LYS A 39 -3.32 17.96 6.04
CA LYS A 39 -4.04 17.98 7.32
C LYS A 39 -3.93 16.60 7.98
N LEU A 40 -3.68 16.61 9.29
CA LEU A 40 -3.33 15.39 10.01
C LEU A 40 -4.08 15.33 11.32
N LYS A 41 -4.77 14.22 11.52
CA LYS A 41 -5.27 13.79 12.82
C LYS A 41 -4.08 13.29 13.65
N ARG A 42 -4.04 13.65 14.93
CA ARG A 42 -2.98 13.23 15.86
C ARG A 42 -3.54 12.31 16.92
N LEU A 43 -2.74 11.33 17.32
CA LEU A 43 -3.15 10.32 18.29
C LEU A 43 -3.58 10.93 19.63
N ASP A 44 -2.82 11.91 20.13
CA ASP A 44 -3.12 12.62 21.38
C ASP A 44 -4.34 13.53 21.30
N GLY A 45 -4.63 14.07 20.12
CA GLY A 45 -5.82 14.89 19.87
C GLY A 45 -7.14 14.13 19.93
N GLU A 46 -7.13 12.81 19.65
CA GLU A 46 -8.35 12.01 19.54
C GLU A 46 -8.82 11.40 20.86
N LEU A 47 -7.95 11.26 21.86
CA LEU A 47 -8.29 10.51 23.08
C LEU A 47 -9.48 11.14 23.82
N ASN A 48 -9.45 12.47 23.99
CA ASN A 48 -10.50 13.18 24.74
C ASN A 48 -11.87 13.02 24.09
N PHE A 49 -11.95 12.94 22.76
CA PHE A 49 -13.22 12.70 22.06
C PHE A 49 -13.92 11.46 22.61
N PHE A 50 -13.23 10.31 22.68
CA PHE A 50 -13.85 9.08 23.17
C PHE A 50 -14.04 9.07 24.69
N ILE A 51 -13.10 9.61 25.46
CA ILE A 51 -13.25 9.72 26.93
C ILE A 51 -14.47 10.56 27.28
N ASP A 52 -14.67 11.70 26.61
CA ASP A 52 -15.78 12.60 26.86
C ASP A 52 -17.11 11.93 26.50
N LYS A 53 -17.19 11.17 25.40
CA LYS A 53 -18.38 10.37 25.06
C LYS A 53 -18.72 9.37 26.16
N ILE A 54 -17.73 8.65 26.68
CA ILE A 54 -17.94 7.67 27.77
C ILE A 54 -18.45 8.36 29.04
N LEU A 55 -17.84 9.50 29.43
CA LEU A 55 -18.22 10.26 30.62
C LEU A 55 -19.62 10.88 30.51
N LYS A 56 -20.00 11.33 29.31
CA LYS A 56 -21.34 11.87 29.02
C LYS A 56 -22.41 10.80 28.79
N LYS A 57 -22.05 9.52 28.89
CA LYS A 57 -22.92 8.36 28.59
C LYS A 57 -23.51 8.42 27.17
N GLU A 58 -22.76 8.97 26.22
CA GLU A 58 -23.12 8.86 24.81
C GLU A 58 -22.83 7.43 24.33
N ASN A 59 -23.84 6.74 23.80
CA ASN A 59 -23.69 5.35 23.36
C ASN A 59 -23.04 5.26 21.98
N PHE A 60 -21.97 4.46 21.89
CA PHE A 60 -21.21 4.19 20.66
C PHE A 60 -20.51 2.83 20.75
N ALA A 61 -20.06 2.32 19.60
CA ALA A 61 -19.16 1.19 19.49
C ALA A 61 -17.79 1.66 18.98
N LEU A 62 -16.70 1.20 19.62
CA LEU A 62 -15.34 1.39 19.12
C LEU A 62 -14.63 0.04 19.06
N VAL A 63 -14.36 -0.41 17.83
CA VAL A 63 -13.54 -1.59 17.56
C VAL A 63 -12.12 -1.17 17.24
N ARG A 64 -11.12 -1.97 17.65
CA ARG A 64 -9.72 -1.72 17.29
C ARG A 64 -9.16 -2.91 16.54
N ASN A 65 -8.91 -2.70 15.25
CA ASN A 65 -8.28 -3.69 14.38
C ASN A 65 -6.84 -3.25 14.13
N ALA A 66 -5.86 -4.05 14.55
CA ALA A 66 -4.45 -3.77 14.40
C ALA A 66 -3.80 -4.68 13.34
N ASP A 67 -2.49 -4.84 13.43
CA ASP A 67 -1.66 -5.71 12.60
C ASP A 67 -1.99 -7.19 12.81
N GLY A 68 -2.28 -7.61 14.04
CA GLY A 68 -2.70 -8.97 14.38
C GLY A 68 -4.01 -9.37 13.71
N GLU A 69 -5.05 -8.54 13.82
CA GLU A 69 -6.35 -8.76 13.18
C GLU A 69 -6.21 -8.78 11.65
N HIS A 70 -5.41 -7.87 11.08
CA HIS A 70 -5.12 -7.82 9.65
C HIS A 70 -4.46 -9.11 9.15
N ALA A 71 -3.47 -9.62 9.87
CA ALA A 71 -2.80 -10.87 9.55
C ALA A 71 -3.78 -12.07 9.56
N ILE A 72 -4.64 -12.18 10.58
CA ILE A 72 -5.62 -13.27 10.70
C ILE A 72 -6.65 -13.22 9.55
N MET A 73 -7.14 -12.03 9.18
CA MET A 73 -8.05 -11.88 8.03
C MET A 73 -7.41 -12.32 6.71
N LEU A 74 -6.09 -12.18 6.58
CA LEU A 74 -5.33 -12.63 5.41
C LEU A 74 -4.83 -14.08 5.52
N GLY A 75 -5.20 -14.80 6.57
CA GLY A 75 -4.73 -16.16 6.81
C GLY A 75 -3.23 -16.26 7.09
N ARG A 76 -2.61 -15.17 7.56
CA ARG A 76 -1.20 -15.15 7.97
C ARG A 76 -1.11 -15.55 9.43
N SER A 77 -0.18 -16.45 9.75
CA SER A 77 0.03 -16.90 11.12
C SER A 77 0.57 -15.76 12.00
N VAL A 78 0.00 -15.63 13.19
CA VAL A 78 0.36 -14.67 14.23
C VAL A 78 0.74 -15.46 15.46
N VAL A 79 1.89 -15.13 16.05
CA VAL A 79 2.29 -15.64 17.36
C VAL A 79 2.02 -14.54 18.38
N ALA A 80 1.05 -14.77 19.25
CA ALA A 80 0.71 -13.81 20.28
C ALA A 80 1.67 -13.83 21.46
N GLN A 81 1.69 -12.76 22.24
CA GLN A 81 2.52 -12.68 23.43
C GLN A 81 2.06 -13.69 24.50
N GLU A 82 0.78 -14.03 24.47
CA GLU A 82 0.12 -15.05 25.28
C GLU A 82 0.41 -16.49 24.78
N LYS A 83 1.33 -16.63 23.81
CA LYS A 83 1.89 -17.88 23.26
C LYS A 83 0.94 -18.74 22.43
N TRP A 84 -0.29 -18.29 22.15
CA TRP A 84 -1.13 -18.91 21.13
C TRP A 84 -0.67 -18.53 19.72
N VAL A 85 -1.02 -19.36 18.75
CA VAL A 85 -0.61 -19.21 17.35
C VAL A 85 -1.83 -19.34 16.46
N SER A 86 -2.08 -18.35 15.58
CA SER A 86 -3.14 -18.50 14.57
C SER A 86 -2.72 -19.46 13.46
N PRO A 87 -3.69 -20.17 12.84
CA PRO A 87 -3.42 -20.94 11.64
C PRO A 87 -2.87 -20.07 10.50
N ASN A 88 -2.23 -20.72 9.52
CA ASN A 88 -1.75 -20.12 8.27
C ASN A 88 -2.80 -20.19 7.14
N TYR A 89 -4.08 -20.12 7.51
CA TYR A 89 -5.23 -20.01 6.61
C TYR A 89 -6.29 -19.12 7.26
N VAL A 90 -7.27 -18.65 6.48
CA VAL A 90 -8.36 -17.80 7.01
C VAL A 90 -9.27 -18.64 7.91
N SER A 91 -9.17 -18.45 9.23
CA SER A 91 -10.00 -19.14 10.22
C SER A 91 -11.42 -18.58 10.30
N LYS A 92 -12.32 -19.25 11.03
CA LYS A 92 -13.67 -18.73 11.32
C LYS A 92 -13.62 -17.36 12.01
N LEU A 93 -12.61 -17.15 12.87
CA LEU A 93 -12.36 -15.86 13.50
C LEU A 93 -11.93 -14.82 12.45
N GLY A 94 -11.03 -15.16 11.53
CA GLY A 94 -10.62 -14.27 10.43
C GLY A 94 -11.79 -13.81 9.56
N VAL A 95 -12.70 -14.72 9.21
CA VAL A 95 -13.94 -14.38 8.51
C VAL A 95 -14.82 -13.42 9.33
N SER A 96 -14.95 -13.68 10.63
CA SER A 96 -15.79 -12.86 11.52
C SER A 96 -15.22 -11.45 11.72
N ILE A 97 -13.89 -11.32 11.87
CA ILE A 97 -13.20 -10.03 11.92
C ILE A 97 -13.42 -9.27 10.60
N TYR A 98 -13.24 -9.93 9.45
CA TYR A 98 -13.46 -9.32 8.14
C TYR A 98 -14.88 -8.78 8.02
N ASN A 99 -15.89 -9.59 8.37
CA ASN A 99 -17.29 -9.20 8.34
C ASN A 99 -17.63 -8.06 9.33
N SER A 100 -16.78 -7.74 10.30
CA SER A 100 -16.99 -6.61 11.22
C SER A 100 -16.68 -5.25 10.60
N LEU A 101 -16.02 -5.22 9.44
CA LEU A 101 -15.63 -4.00 8.72
C LEU A 101 -16.79 -3.33 7.94
N ASP A 102 -17.95 -4.00 7.86
CA ASP A 102 -19.08 -3.61 7.02
C ASP A 102 -20.23 -2.93 7.80
N VAL A 103 -20.01 -2.51 9.05
CA VAL A 103 -21.04 -1.79 9.83
C VAL A 103 -21.09 -0.33 9.38
N GLU A 104 -22.21 0.05 8.79
CA GLU A 104 -22.51 1.41 8.35
C GLU A 104 -23.45 2.09 9.35
N ASP A 105 -22.88 2.61 10.45
CA ASP A 105 -23.61 3.36 11.48
C ASP A 105 -22.74 4.50 12.06
N ASP A 106 -23.33 5.68 12.28
CA ASP A 106 -22.62 6.87 12.76
C ASP A 106 -22.12 6.75 14.21
N LYS A 107 -22.63 5.78 14.97
CA LYS A 107 -22.19 5.44 16.33
C LYS A 107 -21.13 4.34 16.33
N PHE A 108 -20.77 3.77 15.18
CA PHE A 108 -19.75 2.74 15.06
C PHE A 108 -18.43 3.32 14.55
N TYR A 109 -17.37 3.18 15.34
CA TYR A 109 -16.05 3.74 15.09
C TYR A 109 -15.02 2.63 14.85
N TYR A 110 -14.20 2.84 13.83
CA TYR A 110 -13.15 1.93 13.42
C TYR A 110 -11.78 2.48 13.80
N ALA A 111 -11.11 1.84 14.74
CA ALA A 111 -9.74 2.16 15.09
C ALA A 111 -8.78 1.26 14.31
N ILE A 112 -7.96 1.82 13.42
CA ILE A 112 -7.05 1.07 12.53
C ILE A 112 -5.59 1.49 12.72
N PRO A 113 -4.60 0.74 12.20
CA PRO A 113 -3.21 1.17 12.27
C PRO A 113 -2.99 2.49 11.54
N CYS A 114 -2.06 3.28 12.02
CA CYS A 114 -1.64 4.52 11.37
C CYS A 114 -0.51 4.26 10.36
N PRO A 115 -0.36 5.09 9.32
CA PRO A 115 0.66 4.93 8.28
C PRO A 115 2.10 4.88 8.79
N CYS A 116 2.39 5.46 9.96
CA CYS A 116 3.72 5.41 10.56
C CYS A 116 4.02 4.14 11.36
N CYS A 117 3.00 3.36 11.73
CA CYS A 117 3.17 2.10 12.47
C CYS A 117 3.04 0.91 11.53
N ASP A 118 1.98 0.87 10.72
CA ASP A 118 1.77 -0.16 9.72
C ASP A 118 1.07 0.45 8.50
N ARG A 119 1.89 0.76 7.49
CA ARG A 119 1.40 1.35 6.24
C ARG A 119 0.53 0.37 5.47
N GLU A 120 0.89 -0.91 5.45
CA GLU A 120 0.16 -1.92 4.68
C GLU A 120 -1.27 -2.06 5.18
N ALA A 121 -1.41 -2.30 6.49
CA ALA A 121 -2.71 -2.43 7.12
C ALA A 121 -3.53 -1.13 7.02
N TYR A 122 -2.89 0.04 7.16
CA TYR A 122 -3.58 1.32 7.01
C TYR A 122 -4.28 1.46 5.65
N TYR A 123 -3.57 1.17 4.55
CA TYR A 123 -4.17 1.18 3.21
C TYR A 123 -5.20 0.07 3.01
N TRP A 124 -4.93 -1.12 3.57
CA TRP A 124 -5.83 -2.27 3.46
C TRP A 124 -7.19 -2.00 4.10
N TYR A 125 -7.21 -1.48 5.34
CA TYR A 125 -8.44 -1.08 6.01
C TYR A 125 -9.09 0.11 5.34
N SER A 126 -8.33 1.17 5.00
CA SER A 126 -8.88 2.40 4.42
C SER A 126 -9.56 2.18 3.06
N SER A 127 -9.15 1.15 2.30
CA SER A 127 -9.79 0.79 1.02
C SER A 127 -10.99 -0.16 1.15
N ARG A 128 -11.27 -0.67 2.36
CA ARG A 128 -12.32 -1.68 2.62
C ARG A 128 -13.41 -1.18 3.57
N ILE A 129 -13.06 -0.35 4.55
CA ILE A 129 -14.02 0.29 5.46
C ILE A 129 -14.70 1.44 4.71
N LYS A 130 -16.03 1.42 4.64
CA LYS A 130 -16.82 2.47 3.99
C LYS A 130 -17.08 3.67 4.90
N SER A 131 -17.14 3.44 6.21
CA SER A 131 -17.38 4.49 7.21
C SER A 131 -16.21 5.48 7.26
N SER A 132 -16.55 6.76 7.46
CA SER A 132 -15.56 7.83 7.70
C SER A 132 -15.15 7.95 9.17
N ASN A 133 -15.82 7.22 10.08
CA ASN A 133 -15.56 7.21 11.53
C ASN A 133 -14.29 6.42 11.89
N ILE A 134 -13.17 6.83 11.30
CA ILE A 134 -11.87 6.18 11.46
C ILE A 134 -11.01 6.92 12.50
N THR A 135 -10.39 6.15 13.39
CA THR A 135 -9.42 6.62 14.38
C THR A 135 -8.26 5.62 14.54
N PHE A 136 -7.43 5.78 15.57
CA PHE A 136 -6.22 4.98 15.78
C PHE A 136 -6.47 3.70 16.58
N SER A 137 -6.01 2.56 16.08
CA SER A 137 -5.95 1.31 16.88
C SER A 137 -5.11 1.48 18.16
N ASN A 138 -4.20 2.46 18.16
CA ASN A 138 -3.38 2.82 19.31
C ASN A 138 -4.02 3.86 20.26
N ILE A 139 -5.30 4.21 20.11
CA ILE A 139 -5.96 5.32 20.82
C ILE A 139 -5.74 5.34 22.33
N TRP A 140 -5.74 4.16 22.98
CA TRP A 140 -5.55 4.01 24.44
C TRP A 140 -4.10 3.84 24.88
N VAL A 141 -3.16 3.69 23.95
CA VAL A 141 -1.77 3.27 24.20
C VAL A 141 -0.76 4.29 23.69
N ASN A 142 0.51 3.91 23.52
CA ASN A 142 1.61 4.81 23.11
C ASN A 142 1.67 6.08 23.97
N CYS A 143 1.78 7.28 23.37
CA CYS A 143 1.82 8.54 24.12
C CYS A 143 0.58 8.81 24.96
N ASN A 144 -0.56 8.19 24.63
CA ASN A 144 -1.81 8.38 25.37
C ASN A 144 -1.86 7.57 26.65
N PHE A 145 -1.10 6.48 26.77
CA PHE A 145 -1.32 5.48 27.83
C PHE A 145 -1.39 6.05 29.25
N LYS A 146 -0.45 6.93 29.62
CA LYS A 146 -0.42 7.55 30.95
C LYS A 146 -1.64 8.45 31.20
N TYR A 147 -2.04 9.21 30.20
CA TYR A 147 -3.16 10.14 30.29
C TYR A 147 -4.51 9.41 30.21
N PHE A 148 -4.60 8.38 29.37
CA PHE A 148 -5.70 7.42 29.35
C PHE A 148 -5.94 6.83 30.74
N LYS A 149 -4.90 6.28 31.39
CA LYS A 149 -4.98 5.76 32.76
C LYS A 149 -5.63 6.77 33.72
N SER A 150 -5.13 8.02 33.76
CA SER A 150 -5.68 9.00 34.69
C SER A 150 -7.12 9.41 34.38
N LYS A 151 -7.56 9.32 33.13
CA LYS A 151 -8.94 9.59 32.72
C LYS A 151 -9.87 8.39 32.93
N PHE A 152 -9.38 7.18 32.70
CA PHE A 152 -10.14 5.95 32.88
C PHE A 152 -10.55 5.78 34.36
N GLU A 153 -9.69 6.16 35.30
CA GLU A 153 -10.03 6.19 36.74
C GLU A 153 -11.20 7.14 37.09
N LEU A 154 -11.53 8.12 36.25
CA LEU A 154 -12.65 9.02 36.49
C LEU A 154 -13.99 8.40 36.09
N ILE A 155 -13.99 7.33 35.31
CA ILE A 155 -15.19 6.69 34.81
C ILE A 155 -15.82 5.87 35.95
N LYS A 156 -17.04 6.25 36.34
CA LYS A 156 -17.88 5.56 37.31
C LYS A 156 -19.18 5.17 36.62
N ARG A 157 -19.28 3.91 36.20
CA ARG A 157 -20.40 3.39 35.41
C ARG A 157 -20.56 1.90 35.67
N ASP A 158 -21.80 1.42 35.59
CA ASP A 158 -22.08 -0.01 35.56
C ASP A 158 -21.54 -0.59 34.26
N ALA A 159 -20.77 -1.66 34.39
CA ALA A 159 -20.00 -2.19 33.29
C ALA A 159 -20.01 -3.72 33.23
N VAL A 160 -20.08 -4.23 32.01
CA VAL A 160 -19.89 -5.64 31.69
C VAL A 160 -18.45 -5.81 31.20
N LEU A 161 -17.71 -6.70 31.85
CA LEU A 161 -16.33 -7.00 31.48
C LEU A 161 -16.30 -8.23 30.57
N ILE A 162 -15.65 -8.12 29.42
CA ILE A 162 -15.32 -9.26 28.54
C ILE A 162 -13.81 -9.28 28.40
N ALA A 163 -13.15 -10.10 29.20
CA ALA A 163 -11.70 -10.12 29.31
C ALA A 163 -11.20 -11.49 29.76
N ASN A 164 -9.87 -11.70 29.65
CA ASN A 164 -9.23 -12.95 30.06
C ASN A 164 -9.65 -13.39 31.46
N PHE A 165 -9.73 -14.71 31.71
CA PHE A 165 -10.07 -15.27 33.02
C PHE A 165 -9.22 -14.70 34.18
N SER A 166 -7.98 -14.27 33.90
CA SER A 166 -7.08 -13.63 34.87
C SER A 166 -7.63 -12.31 35.45
N ALA A 167 -8.62 -11.68 34.80
CA ALA A 167 -9.29 -10.48 35.31
C ALA A 167 -10.39 -10.78 36.34
N SER A 168 -10.67 -12.06 36.64
CA SER A 168 -11.71 -12.43 37.59
C SER A 168 -11.45 -11.84 38.98
N GLY A 169 -12.45 -11.13 39.52
CA GLY A 169 -12.37 -10.44 40.80
C GLY A 169 -11.44 -9.21 40.83
N ALA A 170 -10.83 -8.83 39.70
CA ALA A 170 -9.96 -7.67 39.63
C ALA A 170 -10.75 -6.35 39.66
N LYS A 171 -10.18 -5.34 40.32
CA LYS A 171 -10.73 -3.98 40.31
C LYS A 171 -10.29 -3.25 39.03
N ILE A 172 -11.22 -3.04 38.11
CA ILE A 172 -10.96 -2.35 36.83
C ILE A 172 -11.28 -0.86 36.99
N GLY A 173 -10.25 -0.07 37.30
CA GLY A 173 -10.41 1.37 37.59
C GLY A 173 -11.44 1.62 38.69
N ASN A 174 -12.40 2.51 38.45
CA ASN A 174 -13.53 2.78 39.35
C ASN A 174 -14.89 2.37 38.77
N LEU A 175 -14.89 1.39 37.85
CA LEU A 175 -16.11 0.82 37.28
C LEU A 175 -16.81 -0.10 38.29
N ASN A 176 -18.13 -0.16 38.22
CA ASN A 176 -18.93 -1.16 38.92
C ASN A 176 -19.14 -2.36 37.97
N ILE A 177 -18.31 -3.39 38.11
CA ILE A 177 -18.38 -4.57 37.24
C ILE A 177 -19.56 -5.45 37.68
N ILE A 178 -20.64 -5.41 36.90
CA ILE A 178 -21.87 -6.15 37.22
C ILE A 178 -21.81 -7.62 36.77
N LYS A 179 -21.01 -7.91 35.73
CA LYS A 179 -20.77 -9.27 35.24
C LYS A 179 -19.45 -9.33 34.47
N HIS A 180 -18.74 -10.44 34.60
CA HIS A 180 -17.52 -10.76 33.84
C HIS A 180 -17.77 -12.01 33.00
N TYR A 181 -17.58 -11.90 31.69
CA TYR A 181 -17.48 -13.03 30.77
C TYR A 181 -16.00 -13.32 30.53
N ALA A 182 -15.53 -14.38 31.14
CA ALA A 182 -14.15 -14.82 31.03
C ALA A 182 -13.89 -15.46 29.67
N ILE A 183 -12.76 -15.10 29.06
CA ILE A 183 -12.24 -15.75 27.84
C ILE A 183 -10.90 -16.41 28.13
N ASP A 184 -10.54 -17.38 27.29
CA ASP A 184 -9.28 -18.10 27.39
C ASP A 184 -8.09 -17.34 26.78
N ASN A 185 -6.90 -17.88 27.00
CA ASN A 185 -5.68 -17.38 26.36
C ASN A 185 -5.67 -17.64 24.85
N ASP A 186 -6.25 -18.75 24.39
CA ASP A 186 -6.31 -19.12 22.97
C ASP A 186 -7.59 -18.59 22.34
N CYS A 187 -7.49 -17.44 21.66
CA CYS A 187 -8.64 -16.81 21.04
C CYS A 187 -9.17 -17.59 19.82
N ILE A 188 -8.35 -18.39 19.14
CA ILE A 188 -8.78 -19.14 17.96
C ILE A 188 -9.67 -20.30 18.42
N SER A 189 -9.17 -21.12 19.34
CA SER A 189 -9.93 -22.25 19.89
C SER A 189 -11.21 -21.77 20.60
N PHE A 190 -11.11 -20.68 21.39
CA PHE A 190 -12.27 -20.12 22.08
C PHE A 190 -13.33 -19.62 21.10
N TRP A 191 -12.94 -18.94 20.01
CA TRP A 191 -13.88 -18.47 18.99
C TRP A 191 -14.65 -19.62 18.34
N GLU A 192 -13.97 -20.73 18.07
CA GLU A 192 -14.57 -21.88 17.39
C GLU A 192 -15.53 -22.67 18.28
N ASN A 193 -15.25 -22.76 19.58
CA ASN A 193 -15.93 -23.69 20.48
C ASN A 193 -16.88 -23.01 21.48
N HIS A 194 -16.63 -21.76 21.86
CA HIS A 194 -17.31 -21.14 23.03
C HIS A 194 -17.85 -19.73 22.78
N ALA A 195 -17.30 -18.97 21.83
CA ALA A 195 -17.66 -17.57 21.66
C ALA A 195 -19.14 -17.35 21.32
N ARG A 196 -19.76 -18.24 20.54
CA ARG A 196 -21.19 -18.12 20.18
C ARG A 196 -22.09 -18.20 21.41
N GLU A 197 -21.91 -19.24 22.23
CA GLU A 197 -22.68 -19.42 23.46
C GLU A 197 -22.49 -18.25 24.43
N MET A 198 -21.25 -17.74 24.55
CA MET A 198 -20.96 -16.56 25.36
C MET A 198 -21.70 -15.32 24.82
N ILE A 199 -21.64 -15.04 23.52
CA ILE A 199 -22.31 -13.89 22.90
C ILE A 199 -23.83 -13.99 23.09
N ASP A 200 -24.42 -15.16 22.86
CA ASP A 200 -25.86 -15.38 23.02
C ASP A 200 -26.29 -15.20 24.49
N SER A 201 -25.48 -15.66 25.45
CA SER A 201 -25.71 -15.38 26.88
C SER A 201 -25.66 -13.88 27.17
N ILE A 202 -24.66 -13.15 26.66
CA ILE A 202 -24.54 -11.69 26.88
C ILE A 202 -25.78 -10.97 26.34
N LYS A 203 -26.22 -11.29 25.12
CA LYS A 203 -27.43 -10.72 24.51
C LYS A 203 -28.67 -10.99 25.37
N SER A 204 -28.82 -12.22 25.87
CA SER A 204 -29.94 -12.60 26.75
C SER A 204 -29.91 -11.84 28.09
N ASP A 205 -28.76 -11.82 28.76
CA ASP A 205 -28.59 -11.21 30.09
C ASP A 205 -28.82 -9.69 30.08
N PHE A 206 -28.54 -9.02 28.95
CA PHE A 206 -28.55 -7.56 28.83
C PHE A 206 -29.46 -7.02 27.74
N LYS A 207 -30.43 -7.82 27.27
CA LYS A 207 -31.35 -7.48 26.18
C LYS A 207 -32.00 -6.10 26.34
N ASP A 208 -32.55 -5.82 27.51
CA ASP A 208 -33.27 -4.57 27.81
C ASP A 208 -32.41 -3.51 28.51
N SER A 209 -31.10 -3.78 28.64
CA SER A 209 -30.18 -2.84 29.28
C SER A 209 -30.03 -1.54 28.48
N ARG A 210 -29.73 -0.47 29.19
CA ARG A 210 -29.41 0.84 28.63
C ARG A 210 -28.26 1.46 29.40
N ASP A 211 -27.46 2.24 28.70
CA ASP A 211 -26.37 3.00 29.27
C ASP A 211 -25.36 2.15 30.08
N LEU A 212 -25.19 0.87 29.76
CA LEU A 212 -24.06 0.06 30.26
C LEU A 212 -22.79 0.33 29.45
N LEU A 213 -21.64 0.17 30.10
CA LEU A 213 -20.34 0.14 29.43
C LEU A 213 -19.84 -1.30 29.28
N PHE A 214 -19.78 -1.80 28.06
CA PHE A 214 -19.11 -3.06 27.74
C PHE A 214 -17.62 -2.79 27.55
N VAL A 215 -16.83 -3.25 28.52
CA VAL A 215 -15.37 -3.16 28.54
C VAL A 215 -14.80 -4.43 27.92
N VAL A 216 -14.32 -4.32 26.69
CA VAL A 216 -13.85 -5.47 25.92
C VAL A 216 -12.32 -5.46 25.85
N SER A 217 -11.70 -6.57 26.28
CA SER A 217 -10.29 -6.87 26.13
C SER A 217 -10.14 -8.33 25.71
N ALA A 218 -10.45 -8.59 24.43
CA ALA A 218 -10.59 -9.94 23.88
C ALA A 218 -9.67 -10.23 22.69
N GLY A 219 -8.58 -9.47 22.56
CA GLY A 219 -7.65 -9.59 21.43
C GLY A 219 -8.40 -9.51 20.09
N PRO A 220 -8.08 -10.38 19.12
CA PRO A 220 -8.73 -10.39 17.81
C PRO A 220 -10.24 -10.67 17.83
N MET A 221 -10.79 -11.22 18.92
CA MET A 221 -12.23 -11.45 19.05
C MET A 221 -13.01 -10.18 19.38
N SER A 222 -12.35 -9.09 19.80
CA SER A 222 -13.03 -7.88 20.28
C SER A 222 -13.93 -7.27 19.20
N SER A 223 -13.44 -7.14 17.97
CA SER A 223 -14.20 -6.54 16.86
C SER A 223 -15.48 -7.31 16.51
N PRO A 224 -15.46 -8.64 16.25
CA PRO A 224 -16.69 -9.37 15.97
C PRO A 224 -17.62 -9.47 17.19
N ILE A 225 -17.11 -9.55 18.44
CA ILE A 225 -17.96 -9.49 19.64
C ILE A 225 -18.71 -8.16 19.70
N ILE A 226 -17.99 -7.04 19.59
CA ILE A 226 -18.59 -5.69 19.66
C ILE A 226 -19.61 -5.48 18.54
N LYS A 227 -19.31 -5.94 17.32
CA LYS A 227 -20.25 -5.91 16.19
C LYS A 227 -21.57 -6.60 16.57
N GLU A 228 -21.50 -7.85 17.01
CA GLU A 228 -22.68 -8.65 17.34
C GLU A 228 -23.52 -8.04 18.46
N LEU A 229 -22.87 -7.52 19.52
CA LEU A 229 -23.58 -6.92 20.65
C LEU A 229 -24.16 -5.54 20.32
N PHE A 230 -23.44 -4.72 19.54
CA PHE A 230 -23.91 -3.40 19.14
C PHE A 230 -25.13 -3.48 18.21
N LEU A 231 -25.12 -4.41 17.25
CA LEU A 231 -26.26 -4.62 16.35
C LEU A 231 -27.48 -5.18 17.06
N ASP A 232 -27.28 -5.91 18.16
CA ASP A 232 -28.37 -6.41 19.02
C ASP A 232 -28.98 -5.30 19.88
N ASN A 233 -28.14 -4.47 20.52
CA ASN A 233 -28.61 -3.36 21.35
C ASN A 233 -27.69 -2.12 21.28
N PRO A 234 -27.97 -1.13 20.41
CA PRO A 234 -27.14 0.07 20.28
C PRO A 234 -27.35 1.11 21.39
N ASN A 235 -28.15 0.81 22.43
CA ASN A 235 -28.41 1.70 23.56
C ASN A 235 -27.37 1.56 24.69
N ASN A 236 -26.28 0.84 24.43
CA ASN A 236 -25.14 0.72 25.33
C ASN A 236 -23.85 1.21 24.65
N THR A 237 -22.79 1.34 25.43
CA THR A 237 -21.47 1.73 24.94
C THR A 237 -20.56 0.50 24.90
N TYR A 238 -19.96 0.20 23.74
CA TYR A 238 -19.10 -0.96 23.53
C TYR A 238 -17.70 -0.51 23.13
N VAL A 239 -16.69 -0.81 23.96
CA VAL A 239 -15.34 -0.30 23.71
C VAL A 239 -14.31 -1.40 23.84
N ASP A 240 -13.56 -1.61 22.77
CA ASP A 240 -12.32 -2.36 22.81
C ASP A 240 -11.24 -1.51 23.47
N PHE A 241 -10.95 -1.80 24.74
CA PHE A 241 -9.80 -1.27 25.47
C PHE A 241 -8.55 -2.12 25.27
N GLY A 242 -8.72 -3.42 25.01
CA GLY A 242 -7.64 -4.40 24.85
C GLY A 242 -6.58 -4.30 25.95
N SER A 243 -5.31 -4.47 25.56
CA SER A 243 -4.21 -4.50 26.53
C SER A 243 -4.01 -3.22 27.36
N SER A 244 -4.69 -2.12 27.04
CA SER A 244 -4.57 -0.88 27.84
C SER A 244 -5.08 -1.05 29.27
N ILE A 245 -5.97 -2.03 29.52
CA ILE A 245 -6.46 -2.36 30.86
C ILE A 245 -5.69 -3.52 31.53
N ASP A 246 -4.72 -4.14 30.87
CA ASP A 246 -3.95 -5.29 31.41
C ASP A 246 -3.38 -5.00 32.80
N SER A 247 -2.87 -3.80 32.99
CA SER A 247 -2.28 -3.33 34.24
C SER A 247 -3.23 -3.27 35.45
N TYR A 248 -4.52 -3.56 35.29
CA TYR A 248 -5.47 -3.71 36.40
C TYR A 248 -5.51 -5.13 36.96
N TYR A 249 -5.08 -6.14 36.20
CA TYR A 249 -5.12 -7.56 36.59
C TYR A 249 -3.81 -8.32 36.32
N HIS A 250 -2.88 -7.75 35.59
CA HIS A 250 -1.50 -8.22 35.47
C HIS A 250 -0.57 -7.41 36.36
N LYS A 251 0.24 -8.10 37.17
CA LYS A 251 1.20 -7.48 38.11
C LYS A 251 2.48 -6.97 37.45
N GLU A 252 2.71 -7.35 36.19
CA GLU A 252 3.93 -7.03 35.44
C GLU A 252 3.64 -6.12 34.25
N VAL A 253 4.69 -5.47 33.74
CA VAL A 253 4.62 -4.73 32.49
C VAL A 253 4.46 -5.72 31.35
N THR A 254 3.28 -5.73 30.73
CA THR A 254 2.96 -6.65 29.63
C THR A 254 3.32 -6.06 28.27
N ARG A 255 3.39 -4.73 28.12
CA ARG A 255 3.56 -4.08 26.81
C ARG A 255 4.62 -2.98 26.80
N PRO A 256 5.39 -2.82 25.69
CA PRO A 256 6.44 -1.81 25.58
C PRO A 256 5.98 -0.35 25.76
N TYR A 257 4.74 -0.01 25.38
CA TYR A 257 4.22 1.35 25.49
C TYR A 257 3.98 1.79 26.94
N GLN A 258 3.93 0.86 27.90
CA GLN A 258 3.74 1.17 29.30
C GLN A 258 4.97 1.89 29.89
N ASP A 259 6.15 1.74 29.27
CA ASP A 259 7.30 2.62 29.50
C ASP A 259 7.21 3.86 28.58
N ARG A 260 6.98 5.04 29.17
CA ARG A 260 6.93 6.33 28.45
C ARG A 260 8.22 6.67 27.68
N HIS A 261 9.34 6.05 28.03
CA HIS A 261 10.65 6.27 27.41
C HIS A 261 10.94 5.31 26.26
N SER A 262 10.09 4.30 26.06
CA SER A 262 10.20 3.42 24.91
C SER A 262 9.85 4.18 23.62
N ILE A 263 10.26 3.60 22.49
CA ILE A 263 9.94 4.13 21.18
C ILE A 263 8.43 4.21 20.93
N PHE A 264 7.63 3.38 21.62
CA PHE A 264 6.17 3.34 21.53
C PHE A 264 5.50 4.28 22.53
N GLY A 265 5.94 4.27 23.80
CA GLY A 265 5.35 5.10 24.86
C GLY A 265 5.50 6.61 24.66
N SER A 266 6.42 7.03 23.79
CA SER A 266 6.61 8.44 23.39
C SER A 266 6.09 8.77 21.99
N ARG A 267 5.48 7.80 21.28
CA ARG A 267 5.08 7.97 19.88
C ARG A 267 3.70 8.62 19.77
N ASN A 268 3.67 9.85 19.27
CA ASN A 268 2.43 10.50 18.83
C ASN A 268 2.18 10.23 17.34
N CYS A 269 1.33 9.25 17.05
CA CYS A 269 1.04 8.83 15.68
C CYS A 269 0.21 9.88 14.89
N TYR A 270 0.13 9.70 13.58
CA TYR A 270 -0.69 10.54 12.71
C TYR A 270 -1.50 9.72 11.70
N MET A 271 -2.62 10.29 11.25
CA MET A 271 -3.39 9.84 10.10
C MET A 271 -3.70 11.06 9.23
N TYR A 272 -3.93 10.85 7.94
CA TYR A 272 -4.40 11.94 7.07
C TYR A 272 -5.90 12.16 7.35
N GLU A 273 -6.33 13.42 7.51
CA GLU A 273 -7.75 13.74 7.73
C GLU A 273 -8.57 13.44 6.48
N ASP A 274 -8.11 13.92 5.32
CA ASP A 274 -8.78 13.75 4.02
C ASP A 274 -8.12 12.61 3.22
N PHE A 275 -7.94 11.45 3.85
CA PHE A 275 -7.31 10.31 3.18
C PHE A 275 -8.22 9.73 2.11
N ASN A 276 -7.79 9.80 0.86
CA ASN A 276 -8.44 9.10 -0.25
C ASN A 276 -7.36 8.39 -1.07
N CYS A 277 -7.47 7.07 -1.13
CA CYS A 277 -6.62 6.19 -1.92
C CYS A 277 -7.44 5.40 -2.95
N ASP A 278 -8.57 5.93 -3.41
CA ASP A 278 -9.44 5.27 -4.39
C ASP A 278 -8.76 5.22 -5.74
N VAL A 279 -8.66 4.01 -6.30
CA VAL A 279 -8.01 3.74 -7.59
C VAL A 279 -8.96 2.97 -8.49
N SER A 280 -9.19 3.49 -9.70
CA SER A 280 -9.78 2.72 -10.79
C SER A 280 -8.65 2.02 -11.55
N VAL A 281 -8.82 0.74 -11.86
CA VAL A 281 -7.81 -0.03 -12.59
C VAL A 281 -8.34 -0.40 -13.96
N VAL A 282 -7.55 -0.10 -15.00
CA VAL A 282 -7.87 -0.44 -16.39
C VAL A 282 -6.97 -1.58 -16.85
N PHE A 283 -7.63 -2.68 -17.23
CA PHE A 283 -7.02 -3.84 -17.84
C PHE A 283 -7.05 -3.69 -19.36
N THR A 284 -6.07 -4.27 -20.02
CA THR A 284 -6.08 -4.47 -21.46
C THR A 284 -6.24 -5.95 -21.72
N LEU A 285 -6.98 -6.31 -22.76
CA LEU A 285 -7.06 -7.68 -23.26
C LEU A 285 -6.84 -7.66 -24.77
N TYR A 286 -5.76 -8.32 -25.20
CA TYR A 286 -5.43 -8.54 -26.61
C TYR A 286 -4.61 -9.84 -26.79
N LYS A 287 -5.25 -10.91 -27.28
CA LYS A 287 -4.63 -12.21 -27.58
C LYS A 287 -3.98 -12.92 -26.37
N ARG A 288 -4.38 -12.58 -25.13
CA ARG A 288 -3.81 -13.06 -23.85
C ARG A 288 -4.88 -13.35 -22.79
N GLY A 289 -6.02 -13.91 -23.21
CA GLY A 289 -7.13 -14.25 -22.30
C GLY A 289 -6.77 -15.22 -21.16
N ASP A 290 -5.74 -16.05 -21.34
CA ASP A 290 -5.21 -16.99 -20.35
C ASP A 290 -4.52 -16.31 -19.16
N VAL A 291 -3.92 -15.13 -19.36
CA VAL A 291 -3.23 -14.35 -18.30
C VAL A 291 -4.21 -13.51 -17.47
N LEU A 292 -5.37 -13.17 -18.03
CA LEU A 292 -6.34 -12.24 -17.42
C LEU A 292 -6.77 -12.67 -16.01
N LYS A 293 -7.03 -13.97 -15.80
CA LYS A 293 -7.47 -14.50 -14.49
C LYS A 293 -6.41 -14.28 -13.40
N GLU A 294 -5.15 -14.52 -13.71
CA GLU A 294 -4.04 -14.28 -12.77
C GLU A 294 -3.90 -12.79 -12.47
N GLN A 295 -3.99 -11.93 -13.50
CA GLN A 295 -3.90 -10.49 -13.34
C GLN A 295 -5.04 -9.93 -12.47
N VAL A 296 -6.27 -10.35 -12.72
CA VAL A 296 -7.45 -9.96 -11.92
C VAL A 296 -7.27 -10.40 -10.47
N ASN A 297 -6.85 -11.65 -10.24
CA ASN A 297 -6.59 -12.14 -8.88
C ASN A 297 -5.49 -11.35 -8.16
N ALA A 298 -4.41 -11.00 -8.85
CA ALA A 298 -3.33 -10.18 -8.28
C ALA A 298 -3.80 -8.77 -7.90
N LEU A 299 -4.74 -8.20 -8.66
CA LEU A 299 -5.29 -6.87 -8.44
C LEU A 299 -6.37 -6.83 -7.35
N LEU A 300 -7.26 -7.82 -7.30
CA LEU A 300 -8.24 -7.96 -6.21
C LEU A 300 -7.58 -8.16 -4.85
N ASN A 301 -6.40 -8.78 -4.85
CA ASN A 301 -5.61 -9.01 -3.65
C ASN A 301 -4.68 -7.85 -3.28
N GLN A 302 -4.68 -6.71 -3.97
CA GLN A 302 -3.80 -5.59 -3.59
C GLN A 302 -4.07 -5.07 -2.16
N SER A 303 -3.03 -4.52 -1.52
CA SER A 303 -3.18 -3.81 -0.24
C SER A 303 -4.09 -2.58 -0.37
N ILE A 304 -4.12 -1.89 -1.52
CA ILE A 304 -5.24 -1.03 -1.89
C ILE A 304 -6.23 -1.86 -2.69
N LYS A 305 -7.43 -2.12 -2.16
CA LYS A 305 -8.50 -2.71 -2.98
C LYS A 305 -8.90 -1.71 -4.07
N PRO A 306 -8.80 -2.04 -5.37
CA PRO A 306 -9.34 -1.17 -6.42
C PRO A 306 -10.82 -0.88 -6.19
N LYS A 307 -11.23 0.36 -6.43
CA LYS A 307 -12.63 0.79 -6.29
C LYS A 307 -13.48 0.45 -7.51
N GLU A 308 -12.83 0.33 -8.65
CA GLU A 308 -13.47 0.11 -9.94
C GLU A 308 -12.48 -0.64 -10.84
N LEU A 309 -12.94 -1.68 -11.52
CA LEU A 309 -12.19 -2.43 -12.53
C LEU A 309 -12.84 -2.22 -13.90
N ILE A 310 -12.03 -1.80 -14.88
CA ILE A 310 -12.47 -1.58 -16.26
C ILE A 310 -11.67 -2.50 -17.16
N LEU A 311 -12.35 -3.35 -17.94
CA LEU A 311 -11.71 -4.17 -18.96
C LEU A 311 -11.80 -3.49 -20.33
N PHE A 312 -10.67 -3.16 -20.92
CA PHE A 312 -10.59 -2.67 -22.30
C PHE A 312 -10.15 -3.81 -23.23
N ILE A 313 -11.00 -4.16 -24.19
CA ILE A 313 -10.77 -5.26 -25.13
C ILE A 313 -10.53 -4.68 -26.51
N ASP A 314 -9.30 -4.87 -27.01
CA ASP A 314 -8.94 -4.48 -28.36
C ASP A 314 -9.24 -5.63 -29.33
N THR A 315 -10.01 -5.39 -30.38
CA THR A 315 -10.44 -6.46 -31.29
C THR A 315 -9.38 -6.68 -32.37
N PRO A 316 -8.82 -7.90 -32.53
CA PRO A 316 -7.85 -8.19 -33.58
C PRO A 316 -8.45 -8.02 -34.99
N ASN A 317 -7.60 -7.78 -35.98
CA ASN A 317 -8.06 -7.60 -37.36
C ASN A 317 -8.56 -8.93 -37.95
N LYS A 318 -9.75 -8.93 -38.56
CA LYS A 318 -10.41 -10.10 -39.20
C LYS A 318 -9.60 -10.85 -40.28
N LYS A 319 -8.45 -10.31 -40.70
CA LYS A 319 -7.53 -10.98 -41.65
C LYS A 319 -6.59 -11.97 -40.98
N ASP A 320 -6.49 -11.96 -39.64
CA ASP A 320 -5.83 -13.03 -38.89
C ASP A 320 -6.84 -14.20 -38.81
N SER A 321 -6.71 -15.18 -39.72
CA SER A 321 -7.67 -16.28 -39.91
C SER A 321 -7.83 -17.23 -38.71
N ASP A 322 -7.02 -17.06 -37.66
CA ASP A 322 -6.96 -17.93 -36.48
C ASP A 322 -7.39 -17.22 -35.18
N VAL A 323 -7.97 -16.02 -35.26
CA VAL A 323 -8.38 -15.29 -34.04
C VAL A 323 -9.74 -15.81 -33.56
N ILE A 324 -9.68 -16.68 -32.55
CA ILE A 324 -10.81 -16.98 -31.67
C ILE A 324 -11.23 -15.66 -31.01
N GLU A 325 -12.50 -15.28 -31.09
CA GLU A 325 -13.01 -14.18 -30.28
C GLU A 325 -12.65 -14.45 -28.82
N GLU A 326 -11.89 -13.56 -28.19
CA GLU A 326 -11.54 -13.74 -26.78
C GLU A 326 -12.82 -13.65 -25.95
N GLU A 327 -13.35 -14.84 -25.61
CA GLU A 327 -14.40 -15.00 -24.63
C GLU A 327 -13.80 -14.75 -23.25
N ILE A 328 -14.35 -13.75 -22.58
CA ILE A 328 -14.05 -13.51 -21.17
C ILE A 328 -14.66 -14.68 -20.40
N PRO A 329 -13.91 -15.38 -19.53
CA PRO A 329 -14.50 -16.36 -18.64
C PRO A 329 -15.68 -15.74 -17.88
N LYS A 330 -16.86 -16.38 -17.91
CA LYS A 330 -18.09 -15.83 -17.30
C LYS A 330 -17.94 -15.46 -15.83
N ASP A 331 -17.10 -16.18 -15.10
CA ASP A 331 -16.75 -15.87 -13.70
C ASP A 331 -16.02 -14.52 -13.56
N LEU A 332 -15.22 -14.13 -14.55
CA LEU A 332 -14.52 -12.84 -14.58
C LEU A 332 -15.39 -11.69 -15.06
N GLU A 333 -16.37 -11.93 -15.94
CA GLU A 333 -17.23 -10.87 -16.48
C GLU A 333 -17.94 -10.07 -15.37
N SER A 334 -18.44 -10.77 -14.35
CA SER A 334 -19.13 -10.17 -13.19
C SER A 334 -18.23 -9.35 -12.25
N ILE A 335 -16.91 -9.47 -12.40
CA ILE A 335 -15.92 -8.76 -11.57
C ILE A 335 -15.68 -7.34 -12.07
N PHE A 336 -15.87 -7.10 -13.37
CA PHE A 336 -15.61 -5.81 -13.98
C PHE A 336 -16.84 -4.89 -13.87
N ASP A 337 -16.62 -3.66 -13.39
CA ASP A 337 -17.65 -2.64 -13.35
C ASP A 337 -18.00 -2.13 -14.75
N ASN A 338 -17.03 -2.15 -15.67
CA ASN A 338 -17.22 -1.80 -17.07
C ASN A 338 -16.39 -2.69 -17.99
N ILE A 339 -16.98 -3.12 -19.09
CA ILE A 339 -16.31 -3.83 -20.18
C ILE A 339 -16.48 -3.00 -21.45
N ILE A 340 -15.35 -2.60 -22.04
CA ILE A 340 -15.31 -1.76 -23.23
C ILE A 340 -14.68 -2.59 -24.34
N ARG A 341 -15.48 -2.97 -25.34
CA ARG A 341 -15.00 -3.67 -26.54
C ARG A 341 -15.10 -2.74 -27.74
N VAL A 342 -14.00 -2.54 -28.45
CA VAL A 342 -13.98 -1.80 -29.71
C VAL A 342 -14.15 -2.74 -30.90
N ASN A 343 -14.74 -2.29 -31.99
CA ASN A 343 -15.07 -3.15 -33.15
C ASN A 343 -13.88 -3.43 -34.09
N TYR A 344 -12.74 -2.81 -33.87
CA TYR A 344 -11.53 -2.92 -34.68
C TYR A 344 -10.31 -2.64 -33.81
N ASN A 345 -9.11 -3.00 -34.29
CA ASN A 345 -7.87 -2.79 -33.57
C ASN A 345 -7.55 -1.29 -33.48
N VAL A 346 -7.66 -0.71 -32.29
CA VAL A 346 -7.28 0.70 -31.99
C VAL A 346 -5.88 0.80 -31.37
N GLY A 347 -5.24 -0.35 -31.15
CA GLY A 347 -3.88 -0.46 -30.64
C GLY A 347 -3.71 0.01 -29.21
N VAL A 348 -2.46 0.29 -28.85
CA VAL A 348 -2.01 0.49 -27.46
C VAL A 348 -2.56 1.75 -26.78
N TRP A 349 -3.14 2.66 -27.56
CA TRP A 349 -3.74 3.91 -27.09
C TRP A 349 -5.16 3.74 -26.54
N GLY A 350 -5.90 2.72 -27.00
CA GLY A 350 -7.34 2.55 -26.69
C GLY A 350 -7.64 2.44 -25.20
N ARG A 351 -6.81 1.70 -24.45
CA ARG A 351 -6.94 1.53 -23.00
C ARG A 351 -7.02 2.87 -22.25
N PHE A 352 -6.24 3.87 -22.69
CA PHE A 352 -6.21 5.20 -22.07
C PHE A 352 -7.49 5.99 -22.35
N ALA A 353 -8.14 5.77 -23.50
CA ALA A 353 -9.45 6.34 -23.78
C ALA A 353 -10.52 5.69 -22.89
N GLY A 354 -10.48 4.36 -22.73
CA GLY A 354 -11.35 3.64 -21.79
C GLY A 354 -11.22 4.15 -20.35
N GLY A 355 -10.00 4.50 -19.93
CA GLY A 355 -9.73 5.09 -18.62
C GLY A 355 -10.41 6.43 -18.34
N LEU A 356 -10.85 7.19 -19.36
CA LEU A 356 -11.59 8.44 -19.15
C LEU A 356 -12.95 8.23 -18.45
N LEU A 357 -13.51 7.02 -18.56
CA LEU A 357 -14.78 6.65 -17.92
C LEU A 357 -14.65 6.37 -16.41
N SER A 358 -13.42 6.28 -15.90
CA SER A 358 -13.17 5.97 -14.48
C SER A 358 -13.75 7.01 -13.52
N LYS A 359 -14.12 6.58 -12.32
CA LYS A 359 -14.75 7.43 -11.30
C LYS A 359 -13.84 7.78 -10.13
N SER A 360 -12.76 7.03 -9.93
CA SER A 360 -11.85 7.23 -8.79
C SER A 360 -10.93 8.45 -8.98
N LYS A 361 -10.40 8.95 -7.85
CA LYS A 361 -9.42 10.05 -7.83
C LYS A 361 -8.13 9.69 -8.59
N TYR A 362 -7.69 8.45 -8.46
CA TYR A 362 -6.54 7.91 -9.17
C TYR A 362 -6.95 6.83 -10.16
N ILE A 363 -6.13 6.66 -11.17
CA ILE A 363 -6.27 5.61 -12.17
C ILE A 363 -4.95 4.88 -12.35
N CYS A 364 -5.00 3.56 -12.55
CA CYS A 364 -3.85 2.75 -12.90
C CYS A 364 -4.16 1.90 -14.14
N PHE A 365 -3.29 1.96 -15.14
CA PHE A 365 -3.37 1.10 -16.31
C PHE A 365 -2.35 -0.02 -16.18
N PHE A 366 -2.66 -1.22 -16.68
CA PHE A 366 -1.72 -2.34 -16.79
C PHE A 366 -1.69 -2.87 -18.21
N ASP A 367 -0.48 -3.19 -18.69
CA ASP A 367 -0.32 -4.09 -19.82
C ASP A 367 -0.81 -5.49 -19.46
N ASP A 368 -1.26 -6.26 -20.46
CA ASP A 368 -1.87 -7.58 -20.30
C ASP A 368 -0.88 -8.70 -19.91
N ASP A 369 0.42 -8.41 -19.91
CA ASP A 369 1.50 -9.28 -19.38
C ASP A 369 2.06 -8.83 -18.02
N THR A 370 1.42 -7.86 -17.37
CA THR A 370 1.93 -7.25 -16.14
C THR A 370 1.13 -7.71 -14.92
N ILE A 371 1.72 -8.61 -14.13
CA ILE A 371 1.15 -9.12 -12.87
C ILE A 371 1.70 -8.35 -11.66
N PRO A 372 0.97 -7.38 -11.08
CA PRO A 372 1.48 -6.57 -9.98
C PRO A 372 1.69 -7.39 -8.71
N ALA A 373 2.75 -7.07 -7.97
CA ALA A 373 2.93 -7.57 -6.62
C ALA A 373 1.93 -6.91 -5.65
N TYR A 374 1.69 -7.57 -4.50
CA TYR A 374 0.65 -7.25 -3.51
C TYR A 374 0.54 -5.75 -3.11
N ARG A 375 1.65 -4.99 -3.10
CA ARG A 375 1.67 -3.59 -2.61
C ARG A 375 2.00 -2.59 -3.70
N TYR A 376 1.82 -2.93 -4.97
CA TYR A 376 2.21 -2.03 -6.07
C TYR A 376 1.36 -0.74 -6.11
N LEU A 377 0.03 -0.85 -6.00
CA LEU A 377 -0.85 0.32 -5.97
C LEU A 377 -0.57 1.21 -4.74
N GLU A 378 -0.36 0.60 -3.58
CA GLU A 378 0.05 1.29 -2.34
C GLU A 378 1.35 2.05 -2.53
N ASN A 379 2.34 1.42 -3.16
CA ASN A 379 3.64 2.01 -3.41
C ASN A 379 3.53 3.27 -4.30
N CYS A 380 2.73 3.20 -5.37
CA CYS A 380 2.48 4.34 -6.26
C CYS A 380 1.75 5.48 -5.55
N HIS A 381 0.68 5.17 -4.81
CA HIS A 381 -0.09 6.17 -4.09
C HIS A 381 0.77 6.84 -2.99
N TYR A 382 1.51 6.05 -2.22
CA TYR A 382 2.35 6.58 -1.14
C TYR A 382 3.43 7.54 -1.65
N GLU A 383 4.03 7.27 -2.81
CA GLU A 383 4.99 8.19 -3.41
C GLU A 383 4.33 9.44 -3.99
N THR A 384 3.08 9.33 -4.45
CA THR A 384 2.29 10.49 -4.90
C THR A 384 2.04 11.48 -3.75
N LEU A 385 1.90 11.01 -2.50
CA LEU A 385 1.78 11.88 -1.32
C LEU A 385 3.01 12.79 -1.11
N LYS A 386 4.18 12.36 -1.59
CA LYS A 386 5.40 13.17 -1.51
C LYS A 386 5.54 14.09 -2.71
N LYS A 387 5.11 13.63 -3.89
CA LYS A 387 5.29 14.37 -5.14
C LYS A 387 4.29 13.89 -6.18
N ASP A 388 3.46 14.79 -6.69
CA ASP A 388 2.58 14.45 -7.82
C ASP A 388 3.39 14.02 -9.06
N GLY A 389 2.87 13.02 -9.77
CA GLY A 389 3.58 12.40 -10.89
C GLY A 389 2.76 11.36 -11.65
N LEU A 390 3.31 10.94 -12.78
CA LEU A 390 3.00 9.66 -13.40
C LEU A 390 3.97 8.62 -12.85
N TYR A 391 3.45 7.52 -12.30
CA TYR A 391 4.23 6.44 -11.73
C TYR A 391 4.10 5.20 -12.60
N GLY A 392 5.18 4.76 -13.23
CA GLY A 392 5.17 3.57 -14.06
C GLY A 392 5.99 2.41 -13.49
N GLY A 393 5.83 1.24 -14.10
CA GLY A 393 6.46 0.00 -13.64
C GLY A 393 7.91 -0.14 -14.09
N ILE A 394 8.17 0.26 -15.33
CA ILE A 394 9.50 0.33 -15.91
C ILE A 394 9.71 1.71 -16.52
N GLY A 395 10.80 2.37 -16.17
CA GLY A 395 11.17 3.68 -16.70
C GLY A 395 12.41 3.63 -17.57
N ILE A 396 12.43 4.45 -18.61
CA ILE A 396 13.59 4.63 -19.48
C ILE A 396 14.32 5.92 -19.10
N LEU A 397 15.64 5.80 -18.97
CA LEU A 397 16.55 6.94 -18.88
C LEU A 397 17.57 6.85 -20.01
N SER A 398 17.55 7.79 -20.95
CA SER A 398 18.47 7.85 -22.08
C SER A 398 19.33 9.11 -22.05
N ASN A 399 20.56 9.00 -22.57
CA ASN A 399 21.40 10.16 -22.87
C ASN A 399 21.08 10.79 -24.23
N SER A 400 20.31 10.10 -25.08
CA SER A 400 19.94 10.54 -26.42
C SER A 400 18.64 9.86 -26.83
N LEU A 401 17.50 10.47 -26.50
CA LEU A 401 16.18 9.90 -26.81
C LEU A 401 16.00 9.61 -28.30
N ASP A 402 16.59 10.44 -29.18
CA ASP A 402 16.61 10.26 -30.64
C ASP A 402 17.30 8.97 -31.12
N LYS A 403 17.99 8.25 -30.24
CA LYS A 403 18.71 7.00 -30.56
C LYS A 403 18.13 5.77 -29.87
N TYR A 404 17.23 5.95 -28.91
CA TYR A 404 16.52 4.84 -28.29
C TYR A 404 15.57 4.17 -29.31
N PRO A 405 15.41 2.84 -29.32
CA PRO A 405 16.02 1.85 -28.42
C PRO A 405 17.35 1.26 -28.94
N PHE A 406 17.90 1.80 -30.02
CA PHE A 406 19.08 1.24 -30.70
C PHE A 406 20.42 1.65 -30.07
N ASP A 407 20.41 2.55 -29.09
CA ASP A 407 21.61 2.95 -28.37
C ASP A 407 21.93 2.01 -27.20
N LEU A 408 23.23 1.85 -26.91
CA LEU A 408 23.70 1.20 -25.68
C LEU A 408 23.75 2.18 -24.49
N ALA A 409 23.14 3.35 -24.63
CA ALA A 409 23.28 4.49 -23.72
C ALA A 409 22.05 4.73 -22.84
N HIS A 410 20.98 3.95 -23.01
CA HIS A 410 19.81 4.00 -22.14
C HIS A 410 19.91 3.00 -20.98
N ARG A 411 19.10 3.26 -19.95
CA ARG A 411 18.89 2.39 -18.81
C ARG A 411 17.41 2.19 -18.54
N THR A 412 17.09 1.02 -18.04
CA THR A 412 15.79 0.61 -17.55
C THR A 412 15.77 0.69 -16.03
N ILE A 413 14.78 1.34 -15.45
CA ILE A 413 14.60 1.48 -14.00
C ILE A 413 13.32 0.76 -13.59
N GLY A 414 13.33 -0.07 -12.54
CA GLY A 414 12.12 -0.70 -12.00
C GLY A 414 12.37 -2.11 -11.49
N TRP A 415 11.45 -3.05 -11.76
CA TRP A 415 11.53 -4.42 -11.24
C TRP A 415 12.69 -5.26 -11.83
N ASN A 416 13.06 -4.99 -13.10
CA ASN A 416 14.14 -5.68 -13.81
C ASN A 416 15.51 -5.29 -13.21
N ASP A 417 16.36 -6.29 -12.96
CA ASP A 417 17.68 -6.12 -12.35
C ASP A 417 18.79 -6.82 -13.15
N ASN A 418 18.78 -6.65 -14.47
CA ASN A 418 19.86 -7.11 -15.35
C ASN A 418 20.92 -6.01 -15.58
N PRO A 419 21.95 -5.89 -14.70
CA PRO A 419 22.95 -4.86 -14.84
C PRO A 419 23.84 -5.09 -16.07
N PRO A 420 24.41 -4.02 -16.63
CA PRO A 420 24.28 -2.64 -16.19
C PRO A 420 23.06 -1.92 -16.80
N PHE A 421 22.30 -2.58 -17.68
CA PHE A 421 21.26 -1.93 -18.48
C PHE A 421 19.97 -1.70 -17.71
N ALA A 422 19.64 -2.58 -16.76
CA ALA A 422 18.55 -2.39 -15.82
C ALA A 422 19.05 -2.16 -14.40
N LEU A 423 18.30 -1.41 -13.61
CA LEU A 423 18.58 -1.15 -12.20
C LEU A 423 17.30 -1.20 -11.38
N ARG A 424 17.34 -2.02 -10.33
CA ARG A 424 16.33 -1.99 -9.28
C ARG A 424 16.51 -0.79 -8.36
N ASN A 425 15.53 0.11 -8.34
CA ASN A 425 15.61 1.36 -7.59
C ASN A 425 15.10 1.22 -6.15
N LYS A 426 15.88 1.71 -5.18
CA LYS A 426 15.50 1.77 -3.75
C LYS A 426 14.64 2.97 -3.36
N LYS A 427 14.57 3.97 -4.24
CA LYS A 427 13.83 5.22 -4.05
C LYS A 427 13.16 5.55 -5.37
N THR A 428 12.13 6.37 -5.32
CA THR A 428 11.53 6.94 -6.53
C THR A 428 12.58 7.64 -7.38
N ILE A 429 12.64 7.27 -8.68
CA ILE A 429 13.54 7.87 -9.66
C ILE A 429 12.70 8.55 -10.73
N ARG A 430 13.06 9.78 -11.09
CA ARG A 430 12.48 10.48 -12.25
C ARG A 430 13.09 9.90 -13.53
N VAL A 431 12.25 9.65 -14.52
CA VAL A 431 12.63 9.02 -15.79
C VAL A 431 12.11 9.83 -16.98
N ASP A 432 12.60 9.54 -18.19
CA ASP A 432 12.16 10.22 -19.42
C ASP A 432 10.71 9.87 -19.75
N PHE A 433 10.41 8.58 -19.72
CA PHE A 433 9.08 8.00 -19.84
C PHE A 433 9.04 6.63 -19.15
N ALA A 434 7.84 6.09 -18.96
CA ALA A 434 7.63 4.80 -18.32
C ALA A 434 6.55 3.98 -19.03
N GLY A 435 6.62 2.65 -18.88
CA GLY A 435 5.69 1.67 -19.43
C GLY A 435 5.35 0.54 -18.44
N HIS A 436 4.73 -0.54 -18.94
CA HIS A 436 4.18 -1.71 -18.22
C HIS A 436 2.92 -1.41 -17.41
N CYS A 437 2.91 -0.27 -16.73
CA CYS A 437 1.75 0.25 -16.02
C CYS A 437 1.90 1.75 -15.78
N TRP A 438 0.79 2.41 -15.48
CA TRP A 438 0.73 3.88 -15.38
C TRP A 438 -0.26 4.30 -14.31
N PHE A 439 0.23 4.69 -13.13
CA PHE A 439 -0.53 5.25 -12.03
C PHE A 439 -0.45 6.77 -12.01
N LEU A 440 -1.58 7.47 -11.97
CA LEU A 440 -1.67 8.92 -11.94
C LEU A 440 -3.02 9.39 -11.38
N LYS A 441 -3.14 10.69 -11.05
CA LYS A 441 -4.45 11.31 -10.81
C LYS A 441 -5.26 11.26 -12.11
N LYS A 442 -6.54 10.88 -12.01
CA LYS A 442 -7.43 10.76 -13.18
C LYS A 442 -7.44 12.03 -14.03
N ASP A 443 -7.53 13.19 -13.40
CA ASP A 443 -7.64 14.49 -14.08
C ASP A 443 -6.44 14.81 -15.01
N TYR A 444 -5.30 14.15 -14.82
CA TYR A 444 -4.13 14.33 -15.65
C TYR A 444 -4.24 13.62 -17.01
N LEU A 445 -5.08 12.59 -17.11
CA LEU A 445 -5.19 11.71 -18.29
C LEU A 445 -5.59 12.47 -19.56
N GLY A 446 -6.41 13.53 -19.43
CA GLY A 446 -6.86 14.34 -20.56
C GLY A 446 -5.71 14.97 -21.37
N ALA A 447 -4.55 15.21 -20.76
CA ALA A 447 -3.39 15.78 -21.44
C ALA A 447 -2.90 14.92 -22.62
N MET A 448 -3.10 13.60 -22.57
CA MET A 448 -2.68 12.65 -23.59
C MET A 448 -3.28 12.94 -24.98
N TRP A 449 -4.42 13.63 -25.05
CA TRP A 449 -5.12 13.90 -26.31
C TRP A 449 -4.74 15.25 -26.94
N ILE A 450 -3.97 16.09 -26.24
CA ILE A 450 -3.59 17.42 -26.72
C ILE A 450 -2.47 17.29 -27.75
N GLY A 451 -2.79 17.44 -29.04
CA GLY A 451 -1.81 17.46 -30.13
C GLY A 451 -1.23 16.09 -30.52
N SER A 452 -1.91 14.99 -30.15
CA SER A 452 -1.38 13.62 -30.32
C SER A 452 -1.58 13.01 -31.70
N ASN A 453 -2.30 13.67 -32.62
CA ASN A 453 -2.76 13.09 -33.89
C ASN A 453 -1.68 12.35 -34.71
N GLU A 454 -0.44 12.84 -34.77
CA GLU A 454 0.62 12.16 -35.54
C GLU A 454 1.20 10.94 -34.83
N PHE A 455 1.15 10.91 -33.50
CA PHE A 455 1.61 9.80 -32.67
C PHE A 455 0.54 8.72 -32.54
N TYR A 456 -0.72 9.14 -32.38
CA TYR A 456 -1.88 8.23 -32.33
C TYR A 456 -1.99 7.37 -33.59
N LYS A 457 -1.65 7.93 -34.77
CA LYS A 457 -1.59 7.20 -36.05
C LYS A 457 -0.60 6.03 -36.09
N LEU A 458 0.37 5.95 -35.16
CA LEU A 458 1.34 4.86 -35.12
C LEU A 458 0.72 3.53 -34.65
N ASN A 459 -0.44 3.59 -34.00
CA ASN A 459 -1.29 2.50 -33.50
C ASN A 459 -0.67 1.62 -32.40
N ASN A 460 0.55 1.11 -32.63
CA ASN A 460 1.16 0.05 -31.81
C ASN A 460 2.35 0.53 -30.96
N VAL A 461 2.65 1.84 -30.94
CA VAL A 461 3.78 2.40 -30.18
C VAL A 461 3.49 3.84 -29.75
N ALA A 462 4.39 4.35 -28.90
CA ALA A 462 4.59 5.73 -28.52
C ALA A 462 3.53 6.36 -27.59
N GLU A 463 2.50 5.62 -27.19
CA GLU A 463 1.51 6.00 -26.20
C GLU A 463 2.15 6.33 -24.84
N ASP A 464 3.13 5.53 -24.45
CA ASP A 464 3.83 5.57 -23.17
C ASP A 464 4.71 6.83 -23.02
N VAL A 465 5.48 7.12 -24.07
CA VAL A 465 6.31 8.31 -24.15
C VAL A 465 5.48 9.54 -24.42
N TYR A 466 4.43 9.46 -25.24
CA TYR A 466 3.58 10.61 -25.50
C TYR A 466 2.83 11.03 -24.24
N LEU A 467 2.31 10.09 -23.45
CA LEU A 467 1.69 10.40 -22.16
C LEU A 467 2.68 11.13 -21.24
N SER A 468 3.91 10.60 -21.10
CA SER A 468 4.95 11.23 -20.27
C SER A 468 5.30 12.64 -20.75
N PHE A 469 5.44 12.82 -22.07
CA PHE A 469 5.68 14.11 -22.71
C PHE A 469 4.53 15.09 -22.48
N ALA A 470 3.28 14.68 -22.73
CA ALA A 470 2.10 15.52 -22.66
C ALA A 470 1.86 16.01 -21.24
N LEU A 471 1.98 15.11 -20.26
CA LEU A 471 1.91 15.47 -18.84
C LEU A 471 2.97 16.51 -18.45
N LYS A 472 4.20 16.34 -18.95
CA LYS A 472 5.27 17.30 -18.67
C LYS A 472 5.03 18.64 -19.35
N LYS A 473 4.64 18.63 -20.63
CA LYS A 473 4.48 19.83 -21.44
C LYS A 473 3.29 20.66 -21.01
N TYR A 474 2.14 20.03 -20.81
CA TYR A 474 0.87 20.74 -20.61
C TYR A 474 0.52 20.93 -19.13
N LEU A 475 0.99 20.06 -18.23
CA LEU A 475 0.66 20.10 -16.80
C LEU A 475 1.88 20.26 -15.88
N ASN A 476 3.10 20.30 -16.41
CA ASN A 476 4.35 20.29 -15.64
C ASN A 476 4.48 19.07 -14.69
N ILE A 477 3.76 17.99 -14.97
CA ILE A 477 3.83 16.72 -14.22
C ILE A 477 4.95 15.86 -14.78
N ASN A 478 5.79 15.29 -13.90
CA ASN A 478 6.93 14.47 -14.35
C ASN A 478 6.62 12.98 -14.19
N THR A 479 7.35 12.16 -14.93
CA THR A 479 7.27 10.70 -14.87
C THR A 479 8.31 10.12 -13.91
N TYR A 480 7.91 9.11 -13.15
CA TYR A 480 8.69 8.43 -12.13
C TYR A 480 8.51 6.92 -12.18
N VAL A 481 9.47 6.22 -11.60
CA VAL A 481 9.35 4.81 -11.21
C VAL A 481 9.41 4.76 -9.68
N PRO A 482 8.37 4.24 -8.99
CA PRO A 482 8.39 4.12 -7.54
C PRO A 482 9.41 3.05 -7.10
N PRO A 483 9.75 2.94 -5.80
CA PRO A 483 10.73 1.96 -5.32
C PRO A 483 10.36 0.54 -5.73
N HIS A 484 11.34 -0.22 -6.20
CA HIS A 484 11.23 -1.63 -6.59
C HIS A 484 12.21 -2.50 -5.80
N ASN A 485 12.67 -2.07 -4.62
CA ASN A 485 13.69 -2.79 -3.85
C ASN A 485 13.18 -4.02 -3.08
N ASP A 486 11.88 -4.17 -2.96
CA ASP A 486 11.21 -5.30 -2.32
C ASP A 486 10.28 -5.95 -3.34
N THR A 487 10.21 -7.29 -3.35
CA THR A 487 9.39 -8.04 -4.29
C THR A 487 7.90 -7.73 -4.12
N CYS A 488 7.45 -7.31 -2.94
CA CYS A 488 6.06 -6.88 -2.74
C CYS A 488 5.72 -5.56 -3.45
N PHE A 489 6.71 -4.79 -3.90
CA PHE A 489 6.55 -3.53 -4.63
C PHE A 489 6.73 -3.65 -6.14
N PHE A 490 6.91 -4.86 -6.67
CA PHE A 490 7.13 -5.00 -8.11
C PHE A 490 5.88 -4.67 -8.90
N SER A 491 6.05 -3.90 -9.97
CA SER A 491 4.98 -3.68 -10.93
C SER A 491 4.63 -4.93 -11.72
N SER A 492 5.60 -5.82 -11.92
CA SER A 492 5.40 -7.15 -12.50
C SER A 492 6.24 -8.19 -11.78
N THR A 493 5.62 -9.23 -11.23
CA THR A 493 6.30 -10.41 -10.69
C THR A 493 6.64 -11.43 -11.77
N LYS A 494 6.00 -11.31 -12.95
CA LYS A 494 6.04 -12.27 -14.06
C LYS A 494 6.52 -11.67 -15.39
N GLY A 495 7.03 -10.44 -15.38
CA GLY A 495 7.36 -9.73 -16.61
C GLY A 495 8.46 -10.36 -17.47
N HIS A 496 9.31 -11.24 -16.91
CA HIS A 496 10.26 -12.02 -17.72
C HIS A 496 9.61 -13.22 -18.43
N GLU A 497 8.53 -13.76 -17.87
CA GLU A 497 7.80 -14.93 -18.35
C GLU A 497 6.87 -14.53 -19.50
N TYR A 498 6.05 -13.50 -19.30
CA TYR A 498 5.04 -13.08 -20.27
C TYR A 498 5.54 -12.03 -21.28
N GLY A 499 6.50 -11.18 -20.90
CA GLY A 499 6.97 -10.07 -21.75
C GLY A 499 7.83 -10.46 -22.97
N LYS A 500 7.96 -11.75 -23.28
CA LYS A 500 8.77 -12.30 -24.40
C LYS A 500 8.01 -13.29 -25.28
N ASP A 501 6.70 -13.40 -25.12
CA ASP A 501 5.88 -14.27 -25.96
C ASP A 501 5.77 -13.74 -27.41
N GLU A 502 5.09 -14.51 -28.27
CA GLU A 502 4.93 -14.18 -29.70
C GLU A 502 4.08 -12.91 -29.92
N SER A 503 3.26 -12.52 -28.94
CA SER A 503 2.42 -11.32 -28.97
C SER A 503 3.17 -10.05 -28.53
N ALA A 504 4.40 -10.17 -28.04
CA ALA A 504 5.20 -9.04 -27.54
C ALA A 504 5.62 -8.06 -28.65
N ILE A 505 4.93 -6.93 -28.73
CA ILE A 505 5.18 -5.87 -29.72
C ILE A 505 6.57 -5.20 -29.59
N SER A 506 7.20 -5.30 -28.42
CA SER A 506 8.47 -4.66 -28.06
C SER A 506 9.69 -5.33 -28.70
N THR A 507 9.55 -6.54 -29.25
CA THR A 507 10.64 -7.26 -29.95
C THR A 507 10.60 -7.04 -31.47
N ASN A 508 9.50 -6.48 -31.99
CA ASN A 508 9.29 -6.29 -33.42
C ASN A 508 10.14 -5.14 -33.98
N LYS A 509 11.01 -5.44 -34.95
CA LYS A 509 11.93 -4.47 -35.57
C LYS A 509 11.24 -3.25 -36.18
N ALA A 510 10.08 -3.41 -36.81
CA ALA A 510 9.33 -2.30 -37.39
C ALA A 510 8.76 -1.37 -36.30
N ASN A 511 8.29 -1.93 -35.19
CA ASN A 511 7.84 -1.14 -34.03
C ASN A 511 8.99 -0.38 -33.37
N LEU A 512 10.17 -1.00 -33.24
CA LEU A 512 11.36 -0.31 -32.71
C LEU A 512 11.76 0.90 -33.58
N LEU A 513 11.67 0.78 -34.91
CA LEU A 513 11.90 1.89 -35.84
C LEU A 513 10.85 2.99 -35.67
N LYS A 514 9.56 2.64 -35.60
CA LYS A 514 8.48 3.61 -35.35
C LYS A 514 8.66 4.36 -34.03
N MET A 515 9.03 3.66 -32.95
CA MET A 515 9.31 4.26 -31.65
C MET A 515 10.48 5.24 -31.72
N ASN A 516 11.56 4.88 -32.43
CA ASN A 516 12.69 5.79 -32.62
C ASN A 516 12.30 7.07 -33.39
N GLU A 517 11.51 6.94 -34.46
CA GLU A 517 11.00 8.10 -35.21
C GLU A 517 10.04 8.97 -34.38
N ALA A 518 9.19 8.36 -33.56
CA ALA A 518 8.34 9.09 -32.60
C ALA A 518 9.19 9.92 -31.62
N LEU A 519 10.25 9.34 -31.06
CA LEU A 519 11.16 10.02 -30.15
C LEU A 519 11.93 11.16 -30.81
N LYS A 520 12.42 10.97 -32.04
CA LYS A 520 13.03 12.05 -32.84
C LYS A 520 12.05 13.20 -33.05
N THR A 521 10.81 12.87 -33.41
CA THR A 521 9.76 13.87 -33.61
C THR A 521 9.47 14.63 -32.31
N LEU A 522 9.27 13.92 -31.20
CA LEU A 522 9.07 14.54 -29.88
C LEU A 522 10.23 15.44 -29.48
N LYS A 523 11.47 15.00 -29.71
CA LYS A 523 12.66 15.78 -29.36
C LYS A 523 12.84 17.01 -30.24
N TYR A 524 12.90 16.84 -31.56
CA TYR A 524 13.29 17.91 -32.48
C TYR A 524 12.14 18.84 -32.86
N LYS A 525 10.92 18.31 -33.03
CA LYS A 525 9.75 19.11 -33.40
C LYS A 525 9.01 19.67 -32.19
N TYR A 526 8.90 18.87 -31.12
CA TYR A 526 8.09 19.23 -29.94
C TYR A 526 8.90 19.64 -28.71
N GLY A 527 10.23 19.55 -28.75
CA GLY A 527 11.11 20.01 -27.69
C GLY A 527 11.11 19.12 -26.44
N MET A 528 10.77 17.84 -26.54
CA MET A 528 10.96 16.89 -25.45
C MET A 528 12.44 16.85 -25.05
N ARG A 529 12.72 16.96 -23.75
CA ARG A 529 14.08 16.95 -23.21
C ARG A 529 14.28 15.74 -22.30
N GLU A 530 15.47 15.16 -22.38
CA GLU A 530 15.92 14.13 -21.46
C GLU A 530 15.97 14.64 -20.01
N VAL A 531 15.71 13.73 -19.07
CA VAL A 531 16.04 13.89 -17.67
C VAL A 531 17.56 13.80 -17.54
N SER A 532 18.18 14.92 -17.15
CA SER A 532 19.64 15.02 -17.00
C SER A 532 20.21 13.92 -16.10
N PHE A 533 21.12 13.10 -16.64
CA PHE A 533 21.79 12.03 -15.90
C PHE A 533 22.93 12.56 -15.03
N SER A 534 23.25 11.87 -13.93
CA SER A 534 24.46 12.12 -13.15
C SER A 534 25.72 11.91 -13.98
N PHE A 535 26.68 12.86 -13.88
CA PHE A 535 27.98 12.83 -14.58
C PHE A 535 28.73 11.50 -14.42
N LYS A 536 28.58 10.83 -13.27
CA LYS A 536 29.18 9.52 -12.99
C LYS A 536 28.79 8.46 -14.03
N TRP A 537 27.57 8.50 -14.52
CA TRP A 537 27.06 7.52 -15.48
C TRP A 537 27.44 7.84 -16.92
N TYR A 538 27.52 9.13 -17.25
CA TYR A 538 28.10 9.59 -18.50
C TYR A 538 29.55 9.08 -18.65
N LEU A 539 30.34 9.10 -17.56
CA LEU A 539 31.70 8.52 -17.55
C LEU A 539 31.72 7.00 -17.82
N ILE A 540 30.80 6.23 -17.23
CA ILE A 540 30.67 4.78 -17.48
C ILE A 540 30.32 4.52 -18.95
N TYR A 541 29.37 5.29 -19.52
CA TYR A 541 29.03 5.22 -20.93
C TYR A 541 30.23 5.55 -21.82
N LEU A 542 30.94 6.64 -21.53
CA LEU A 542 32.10 7.08 -22.32
C LEU A 542 33.21 6.02 -22.30
N GLY A 543 33.51 5.46 -21.12
CA GLY A 543 34.47 4.38 -20.95
C GLY A 543 34.11 3.14 -21.77
N ARG A 544 32.83 2.75 -21.81
CA ARG A 544 32.37 1.64 -22.65
C ARG A 544 32.39 1.94 -24.13
N ARG A 545 31.99 3.14 -24.57
CA ARG A 545 32.06 3.54 -25.98
C ARG A 545 33.50 3.51 -26.49
N ILE A 546 34.44 3.92 -25.64
CA ILE A 546 35.88 3.79 -25.89
C ILE A 546 36.26 2.31 -25.97
N ALA A 547 35.87 1.49 -24.98
CA ALA A 547 36.17 0.05 -24.98
C ALA A 547 35.61 -0.68 -26.21
N THR A 548 34.36 -0.43 -26.62
CA THR A 548 33.75 -1.04 -27.81
C THR A 548 34.42 -0.56 -29.10
N LYS A 549 34.83 0.71 -29.19
CA LYS A 549 35.66 1.19 -30.30
C LYS A 549 37.05 0.55 -30.31
N MET A 550 37.63 0.26 -29.14
CA MET A 550 38.92 -0.43 -29.02
C MET A 550 38.82 -1.93 -29.34
N ILE A 551 37.67 -2.57 -29.05
CA ILE A 551 37.40 -3.98 -29.37
C ILE A 551 37.13 -4.17 -30.87
N LYS A 552 36.51 -3.20 -31.55
CA LYS A 552 36.33 -3.23 -33.01
C LYS A 552 37.62 -2.97 -33.82
N ASP A 553 38.73 -2.69 -33.15
CA ASP A 553 40.03 -2.42 -33.75
C ASP A 553 41.03 -3.44 -33.17
N GLU A 554 40.97 -4.70 -33.65
CA GLU A 554 41.74 -5.84 -33.12
C GLU A 554 43.24 -5.53 -32.97
N LYS A 555 43.81 -4.80 -33.94
CA LYS A 555 45.22 -4.35 -33.92
C LYS A 555 45.53 -3.44 -32.72
N LYS A 556 44.58 -2.61 -32.30
CA LYS A 556 44.73 -1.68 -31.17
C LYS A 556 44.58 -2.39 -29.82
N LEU A 557 43.71 -3.40 -29.75
CA LEU A 557 43.55 -4.25 -28.57
C LEU A 557 44.82 -5.05 -28.28
N ASP A 558 45.43 -5.65 -29.30
CA ASP A 558 46.68 -6.41 -29.15
C ASP A 558 47.87 -5.51 -28.84
N SER A 559 47.94 -4.31 -29.44
CA SER A 559 48.93 -3.29 -29.07
C SER A 559 48.84 -2.89 -27.59
N LEU A 560 47.62 -2.74 -27.06
CA LEU A 560 47.38 -2.39 -25.66
C LEU A 560 47.69 -3.55 -24.71
N LYS A 561 47.28 -4.79 -25.06
CA LYS A 561 47.64 -6.00 -24.31
C LYS A 561 49.15 -6.16 -24.21
N ASN A 562 49.87 -5.91 -25.30
CA ASN A 562 51.33 -5.96 -25.32
C ASN A 562 51.99 -4.85 -24.49
N LYS A 563 51.43 -3.62 -24.52
CA LYS A 563 51.88 -2.51 -23.65
C LYS A 563 51.61 -2.75 -22.16
N ILE A 564 50.50 -3.40 -21.81
CA ILE A 564 50.17 -3.76 -20.43
C ILE A 564 51.06 -4.92 -19.96
N LYS A 565 51.27 -5.94 -20.79
CA LYS A 565 52.22 -7.05 -20.52
C LYS A 565 53.65 -6.55 -20.32
N SER A 566 54.10 -5.56 -21.08
CA SER A 566 55.46 -5.00 -20.92
C SER A 566 55.61 -4.11 -19.70
N LYS A 567 54.55 -3.43 -19.25
CA LYS A 567 54.52 -2.64 -18.02
C LYS A 567 54.35 -3.46 -16.73
N LEU A 568 53.77 -4.66 -16.81
CA LEU A 568 53.66 -5.59 -15.67
C LEU A 568 54.88 -6.51 -15.52
N ARG A 569 55.80 -6.51 -16.49
CA ARG A 569 57.08 -7.23 -16.46
C ARG A 569 58.27 -6.36 -16.05
N LYS A 570 58.06 -5.05 -15.88
CA LYS A 570 58.96 -4.12 -15.19
C LYS A 570 58.35 -3.81 -13.84
#